data_AF-A0A0P7YS92-F1
#
_entry.id   AF-A0A0P7YS92-F1
#
_cell.length_a   1.000
_cell.length_b   1.000
_cell.length_c   1.000
_cell.angle_alpha   90.00
_cell.angle_beta   90.00
_cell.angle_gamma   90.00
#
_symmetry.space_group_name_H-M   'P 1'
#
loop_
_entity.id
_entity.type
_entity.pdbx_description
1 polymer ?
#
loop_
_entity_poly.entity_id
_entity_poly.type
_entity_poly.pdbx_seq_one_letter_code
_entity_poly.pdbx_strand_id
1 'polypeptide(L)'
;MSVGANLSVTDMRRAARHPVDFPVIVEHFQHGDLNLHVCNLSAHGFMVDDAHSLARGDRIIIRLPVVGRIEAYCIWTRDVRAGFQFERIIRLDDFIAIIDTLQPNPRLRRGR
;
A
#
# COMPACT_ATOMS: atom_id res chain seq x y z
N MET A 1 -17.11 25.81 -0.80
CA MET A 1 -17.53 24.67 -1.65
C MET A 1 -16.28 23.98 -2.16
N SER A 2 -15.71 23.01 -1.44
CA SER A 2 -14.57 22.24 -1.93
C SER A 2 -15.09 21.19 -2.91
N VAL A 3 -14.79 21.37 -4.19
CA VAL A 3 -15.04 20.36 -5.22
C VAL A 3 -14.06 19.23 -4.96
N GLY A 4 -14.48 18.23 -4.19
CA GLY A 4 -13.74 16.98 -4.04
C GLY A 4 -13.73 16.30 -5.40
N ALA A 5 -12.59 16.33 -6.09
CA ALA A 5 -12.43 15.64 -7.36
C ALA A 5 -12.70 14.14 -7.14
N ASN A 6 -13.81 13.65 -7.68
CA ASN A 6 -14.13 12.24 -7.68
C ASN A 6 -13.27 11.57 -8.76
N LEU A 7 -12.08 11.10 -8.38
CA LEU A 7 -11.16 10.42 -9.29
C LEU A 7 -11.81 9.15 -9.83
N SER A 8 -11.78 8.95 -11.14
CA SER A 8 -12.29 7.72 -11.74
C SER A 8 -11.40 6.54 -11.32
N VAL A 9 -11.95 5.31 -11.33
CA VAL A 9 -11.19 4.07 -11.09
C VAL A 9 -9.97 3.97 -12.03
N THR A 10 -10.07 4.54 -13.23
CA THR A 10 -9.00 4.59 -14.22
C THR A 10 -7.88 5.55 -13.78
N ASP A 11 -8.21 6.70 -13.22
CA ASP A 11 -7.23 7.69 -12.73
C ASP A 11 -6.51 7.18 -11.48
N MET A 12 -7.23 6.51 -10.57
CA MET A 12 -6.62 5.84 -9.41
C MET A 12 -5.62 4.75 -9.84
N ARG A 13 -5.87 4.06 -10.96
CA ARG A 13 -4.93 3.07 -11.53
C ARG A 13 -3.72 3.71 -12.21
N ARG A 14 -3.82 4.96 -12.67
CA ARG A 14 -2.71 5.74 -13.26
C ARG A 14 -1.84 6.45 -12.21
N ALA A 15 -2.24 6.45 -10.94
CA ALA A 15 -1.37 6.95 -9.87
C ALA A 15 -0.01 6.23 -9.94
N ALA A 16 1.07 7.01 -9.97
CA ALA A 16 2.42 6.48 -10.06
C ALA A 16 2.67 5.47 -8.92
N ARG A 17 3.03 4.24 -9.30
CA ARG A 17 3.39 3.17 -8.36
C ARG A 17 4.90 3.07 -8.26
N HIS A 18 5.41 3.17 -7.05
CA HIS A 18 6.82 3.03 -6.74
C HIS A 18 7.09 1.60 -6.27
N PRO A 19 7.98 0.84 -6.94
CA PRO A 19 8.45 -0.44 -6.43
C PRO A 19 9.12 -0.27 -5.07
N VAL A 20 8.75 -1.13 -4.11
CA VAL A 20 9.34 -1.17 -2.77
C VAL A 20 9.55 -2.62 -2.35
N ASP A 21 10.34 -2.83 -1.31
CA ASP A 21 10.52 -4.11 -0.61
C ASP A 21 10.30 -3.77 0.86
N PHE A 22 9.07 -3.97 1.30
CA PHE A 22 8.65 -3.52 2.61
C PHE A 22 7.91 -4.65 3.33
N PRO A 23 8.67 -5.54 4.02
CA PRO A 23 8.11 -6.48 4.97
C PRO A 23 7.49 -5.72 6.14
N VAL A 24 6.24 -6.04 6.47
CA VAL A 24 5.47 -5.30 7.47
C VAL A 24 4.50 -6.22 8.21
N ILE A 25 4.33 -5.98 9.50
CA ILE A 25 3.25 -6.55 10.29
C ILE A 25 2.04 -5.62 10.17
N VAL A 26 0.91 -6.17 9.76
CA VAL A 26 -0.37 -5.47 9.69
C VAL A 26 -1.36 -6.07 10.68
N GLU A 27 -2.28 -5.27 11.17
CA GLU A 27 -3.37 -5.75 12.04
C GLU A 27 -4.60 -6.04 11.17
N HIS A 28 -4.97 -7.32 11.04
CA HIS A 28 -6.17 -7.75 10.34
C HIS A 28 -7.37 -7.73 11.28
N PHE A 29 -8.48 -7.11 10.82
CA PHE A 29 -9.65 -6.89 11.66
C PHE A 29 -10.25 -8.18 12.26
N GLN A 30 -10.17 -9.31 11.56
CA GLN A 30 -10.71 -10.61 12.02
C GLN A 30 -9.66 -11.62 12.47
N HIS A 31 -8.40 -11.45 12.05
CA HIS A 31 -7.37 -12.50 12.18
C HIS A 31 -6.21 -12.07 13.10
N GLY A 32 -6.21 -10.83 13.58
CA GLY A 32 -5.09 -10.28 14.35
C GLY A 32 -3.90 -9.96 13.43
N ASP A 33 -2.69 -10.03 13.97
CA ASP A 33 -1.50 -9.60 13.25
C ASP A 33 -1.11 -10.57 12.12
N LEU A 34 -0.82 -10.03 10.94
CA LEU A 34 -0.34 -10.75 9.75
C LEU A 34 1.00 -10.17 9.29
N ASN A 35 1.93 -11.05 8.92
CA ASN A 35 3.13 -10.64 8.17
C ASN A 35 2.79 -10.56 6.69
N LEU A 36 3.08 -9.43 6.06
CA LEU A 36 2.92 -9.22 4.63
C LEU A 36 4.18 -8.58 4.04
N HIS A 37 4.39 -8.75 2.74
CA HIS A 37 5.43 -8.09 1.98
C HIS A 37 4.79 -7.15 0.94
N VAL A 38 4.98 -5.84 1.15
CA VAL A 38 4.54 -4.82 0.20
C VAL A 38 5.59 -4.67 -0.90
N CYS A 39 5.18 -4.91 -2.15
CA CYS A 39 6.06 -4.89 -3.32
C CYS A 39 5.92 -3.62 -4.18
N ASN A 40 4.83 -2.85 -4.02
CA ASN A 40 4.73 -1.48 -4.54
C ASN A 40 3.79 -0.61 -3.71
N LEU A 41 3.99 0.70 -3.80
CA LEU A 41 3.22 1.72 -3.08
C LEU A 41 2.86 2.89 -4.01
N SER A 42 1.67 3.44 -3.84
CA SER A 42 1.26 4.74 -4.40
C SER A 42 0.57 5.57 -3.32
N ALA A 43 0.23 6.82 -3.62
CA ALA A 43 -0.55 7.67 -2.71
C ALA A 43 -1.96 7.11 -2.38
N HIS A 44 -2.46 6.16 -3.16
CA HIS A 44 -3.82 5.62 -3.03
C HIS A 44 -3.87 4.20 -2.45
N GLY A 45 -2.74 3.50 -2.40
CA GLY A 45 -2.73 2.11 -1.97
C GLY A 45 -1.44 1.40 -2.28
N PHE A 46 -1.46 0.08 -2.15
CA PHE A 46 -0.28 -0.77 -2.31
C PHE A 46 -0.63 -2.14 -2.83
N MET A 47 0.39 -2.92 -3.16
CA MET A 47 0.25 -4.33 -3.52
C MET A 47 1.16 -5.17 -2.64
N VAL A 48 0.68 -6.35 -2.26
CA VAL A 48 1.46 -7.41 -1.61
C VAL A 48 1.57 -8.62 -2.53
N ASP A 49 2.59 -9.45 -2.34
CA ASP A 49 2.86 -10.64 -3.15
C ASP A 49 2.97 -11.96 -2.37
N ASP A 50 2.58 -11.96 -1.09
CA ASP A 50 2.50 -13.09 -0.18
C ASP A 50 1.10 -13.25 0.48
N ALA A 51 0.05 -12.87 -0.25
CA ALA A 51 -1.33 -12.74 0.21
C ALA A 51 -2.11 -14.06 0.37
N HIS A 52 -1.49 -15.10 0.95
CA HIS A 52 -2.08 -16.46 0.99
C HIS A 52 -3.38 -16.57 1.79
N SER A 53 -3.61 -15.68 2.76
CA SER A 53 -4.75 -15.71 3.67
C SER A 53 -5.65 -14.47 3.56
N LEU A 54 -5.55 -13.71 2.46
CA LEU A 54 -6.32 -12.50 2.24
C LEU A 54 -7.46 -12.73 1.23
N ALA A 55 -8.59 -12.10 1.49
CA ALA A 55 -9.77 -12.07 0.65
C ALA A 55 -10.13 -10.63 0.26
N ARG A 56 -10.84 -10.48 -0.87
CA ARG A 56 -11.42 -9.20 -1.25
C ARG A 56 -12.41 -8.75 -0.18
N GLY A 57 -12.29 -7.50 0.26
CA GLY A 57 -13.09 -6.91 1.33
C GLY A 57 -12.39 -6.87 2.67
N ASP A 58 -11.29 -7.60 2.84
CA ASP A 58 -10.51 -7.57 4.08
C ASP A 58 -10.03 -6.15 4.40
N ARG A 59 -10.08 -5.81 5.69
CA ARG A 59 -9.63 -4.53 6.23
C ARG A 59 -8.44 -4.77 7.15
N ILE A 60 -7.37 -4.04 6.90
CA ILE A 60 -6.16 -4.08 7.70
C ILE A 60 -5.74 -2.68 8.15
N ILE A 61 -4.98 -2.62 9.23
CA ILE A 61 -4.24 -1.43 9.63
C ILE A 61 -2.75 -1.70 9.36
N ILE A 62 -2.15 -0.88 8.50
CA ILE A 62 -0.72 -0.92 8.18
C ILE A 62 -0.04 0.32 8.78
N ARG A 63 1.19 0.16 9.29
CA ARG A 63 2.02 1.28 9.72
C ARG A 63 3.02 1.65 8.63
N LEU A 64 2.85 2.83 8.05
CA LEU A 64 3.82 3.41 7.12
C LEU A 64 4.74 4.40 7.86
N PRO A 65 5.96 4.64 7.35
CA PRO A 65 6.78 5.77 7.77
C PRO A 65 5.99 7.08 7.63
N VAL A 66 6.39 8.13 8.36
CA VAL A 66 5.82 9.50 8.28
C VAL A 66 4.35 9.62 8.73
N VAL A 67 3.41 8.88 8.13
CA VAL A 67 1.97 8.97 8.37
C VAL A 67 1.44 8.02 9.45
N GLY A 68 2.25 7.04 9.86
CA GLY A 68 1.88 6.10 10.92
C GLY A 68 0.83 5.08 10.49
N ARG A 69 -0.15 4.82 11.36
CA ARG A 69 -1.20 3.82 11.11
C ARG A 69 -2.22 4.37 10.11
N ILE A 70 -2.47 3.61 9.06
CA ILE A 70 -3.49 3.88 8.05
C ILE A 70 -4.27 2.61 7.76
N GLU A 71 -5.57 2.75 7.58
CA GLU A 71 -6.41 1.63 7.18
C GLU A 71 -6.35 1.40 5.67
N ALA A 72 -6.44 0.13 5.28
CA ALA A 72 -6.51 -0.25 3.89
C ALA A 72 -7.48 -1.41 3.67
N TYR A 73 -8.15 -1.39 2.51
CA TYR A 73 -9.13 -2.38 2.09
C TYR A 73 -8.58 -3.21 0.93
N CYS A 74 -8.69 -4.54 1.02
CA CYS A 74 -8.36 -5.43 -0.08
C CYS A 74 -9.40 -5.29 -1.19
N ILE A 75 -9.02 -4.76 -2.35
CA ILE A 75 -9.94 -4.50 -3.47
C ILE A 75 -9.97 -5.65 -4.47
N TRP A 76 -8.87 -6.39 -4.56
CA TRP A 76 -8.75 -7.59 -5.39
C TRP A 76 -7.67 -8.52 -4.83
N THR A 77 -7.85 -9.80 -5.11
CA THR A 77 -6.86 -10.86 -4.90
C THR A 77 -6.67 -11.61 -6.21
N ARG A 78 -5.44 -12.07 -6.47
CA ARG A 78 -5.10 -12.91 -7.63
C ARG A 78 -3.86 -13.72 -7.30
N ASP A 79 -4.01 -15.04 -7.29
CA ASP A 79 -2.95 -15.97 -6.90
C ASP A 79 -2.40 -15.59 -5.50
N VAL A 80 -1.11 -15.30 -5.41
CA VAL A 80 -0.44 -14.87 -4.16
C VAL A 80 -0.44 -13.34 -3.98
N ARG A 81 -1.10 -12.58 -4.86
CA ARG A 81 -1.10 -11.12 -4.83
C ARG A 81 -2.42 -10.56 -4.35
N ALA A 82 -2.35 -9.46 -3.62
CA ALA A 82 -3.52 -8.66 -3.28
C ALA A 82 -3.22 -7.18 -3.44
N GLY A 83 -4.22 -6.43 -3.90
CA GLY A 83 -4.15 -4.98 -4.01
C GLY A 83 -5.02 -4.30 -2.97
N PHE A 84 -4.42 -3.37 -2.25
CA PHE A 84 -5.06 -2.60 -1.20
C PHE A 84 -5.27 -1.15 -1.64
N GLN A 85 -6.40 -0.58 -1.21
CA GLN A 85 -6.67 0.86 -1.29
C GLN A 85 -6.70 1.43 0.12
N PHE A 86 -6.06 2.57 0.32
CA PHE A 86 -6.13 3.28 1.59
C PHE A 86 -7.52 3.86 1.82
N GLU A 87 -7.93 3.91 3.08
CA GLU A 87 -9.14 4.62 3.53
C GLU A 87 -9.10 6.11 3.17
N ARG A 88 -7.90 6.69 3.13
CA ARG A 88 -7.66 8.09 2.75
C ARG A 88 -6.45 8.20 1.81
N ILE A 89 -6.50 9.16 0.89
CA ILE A 89 -5.36 9.48 0.00
C ILE A 89 -4.22 10.07 0.84
N ILE A 90 -3.01 9.56 0.65
CA ILE A 90 -1.79 10.13 1.24
C ILE A 90 -1.43 11.40 0.46
N ARG A 91 -1.17 12.51 1.16
CA ARG A 91 -0.75 13.77 0.51
C ARG A 91 0.58 13.57 -0.20
N LEU A 92 0.79 14.30 -1.30
CA LEU A 92 1.98 14.13 -2.14
C LEU A 92 3.28 14.31 -1.34
N ASP A 93 3.38 15.33 -0.49
CA ASP A 93 4.59 15.60 0.30
C ASP A 93 4.89 14.46 1.29
N ASP A 94 3.86 13.96 1.98
CA ASP A 94 3.97 12.81 2.88
C ASP A 94 4.36 11.54 2.11
N PHE A 95 3.79 11.35 0.91
CA PHE A 95 4.08 10.21 0.06
C PHE A 95 5.54 10.22 -0.41
N ILE A 96 6.06 11.37 -0.84
CA ILE A 96 7.47 11.53 -1.21
C ILE A 96 8.38 11.19 -0.01
N ALA A 97 8.07 11.71 1.17
CA ALA A 97 8.83 11.42 2.39
C ALA A 97 8.78 9.93 2.80
N ILE A 98 7.67 9.23 2.55
CA ILE A 98 7.58 7.78 2.74
C ILE A 98 8.53 7.06 1.79
N ILE A 99 8.50 7.40 0.49
CA ILE A 99 9.36 6.76 -0.51
C ILE A 99 10.84 7.00 -0.18
N ASP A 100 11.20 8.23 0.22
CA ASP A 100 12.56 8.58 0.65
C ASP A 100 12.99 7.85 1.94
N THR A 101 12.05 7.40 2.77
CA THR A 101 12.36 6.59 3.96
C THR A 101 12.50 5.10 3.61
N LEU A 102 11.70 4.62 2.67
CA LEU A 102 11.76 3.24 2.18
C LEU A 102 12.91 3.02 1.19
N GLN A 103 13.50 4.09 0.66
CA GLN A 103 14.63 4.08 -0.25
C GLN A 103 15.87 4.73 0.39
N PRO A 104 17.09 4.22 0.13
CA PRO A 104 17.41 3.22 -0.86
C PRO A 104 17.23 1.81 -0.28
N ASN A 105 16.34 1.00 -0.86
CA ASN A 105 16.35 -0.42 -0.57
C ASN A 105 17.67 -1.00 -1.09
N PRO A 106 18.56 -1.54 -0.23
CA PRO A 106 19.82 -2.13 -0.68
C PRO A 106 19.62 -3.28 -1.68
N ARG A 107 18.47 -3.96 -1.65
CA ARG A 107 18.11 -5.04 -2.59
C ARG A 107 17.64 -4.54 -3.96
N LEU A 108 17.23 -3.28 -4.09
CA LEU A 108 16.96 -2.63 -5.38
C LEU A 108 18.25 -2.16 -6.09
N ARG A 109 19.42 -2.28 -5.45
CA ARG A 109 20.71 -2.23 -6.15
C ARG A 109 20.83 -3.48 -7.03
N ARG A 110 20.19 -3.48 -8.20
CA ARG A 110 20.63 -4.34 -9.30
C ARG A 110 22.11 -4.00 -9.52
N GLY A 111 22.98 -4.98 -9.25
CA GLY A 111 24.40 -4.87 -9.55
C GLY A 111 24.57 -4.41 -10.98
N ARG A 112 25.27 -3.29 -11.14
CA ARG A 112 25.76 -2.85 -12.44
C ARG A 112 26.92 -3.74 -12.86
#